data_AF-A0A354Y1A3-F1
#
_entry.id   AF-A0A354Y1A3-F1
#
_cell.length_a   1.000
_cell.length_b   1.000
_cell.length_c   1.000
_cell.angle_alpha   90.00
_cell.angle_beta   90.00
_cell.angle_gamma   90.00
#
_symmetry.space_group_name_H-M   'P 1'
#
loop_
_entity.id
_entity.type
_entity.pdbx_description
1 polymer ?
#
loop_
_entity_poly.entity_id
_entity_poly.type
_entity_poly.pdbx_seq_one_letter_code
_entity_poly.pdbx_strand_id
1 'polypeptide(L)' 'TCPSCNGEGKTISKKCAHCNGDGIVLDEEVISIKIPAGVEEGMQLSMSGKGNAARRGGVNGDLLILVEEEEDP' A
#
# COMPACT_ATOMS: atom_id res chain seq x y z
N THR A 1 3.15 25.87 13.31
CA THR A 1 3.89 24.81 12.62
C THR A 1 5.37 25.17 12.64
N CYS A 2 6.27 24.27 13.05
CA CYS A 2 7.71 24.58 13.10
C CYS A 2 8.30 24.60 11.67
N PRO A 3 8.98 25.67 11.22
CA PRO A 3 9.51 25.74 9.85
C PRO A 3 10.68 24.80 9.61
N SER A 4 11.43 24.43 10.66
CA SER A 4 12.60 23.56 10.55
C SER A 4 12.25 22.08 10.36
N CYS A 5 11.04 21.66 10.74
CA CYS A 5 10.58 20.28 10.60
C CYS A 5 9.19 20.17 9.96
N ASN A 6 8.61 21.27 9.50
CA ASN A 6 7.25 21.35 8.92
C ASN A 6 6.16 20.69 9.78
N GLY A 7 6.32 20.65 11.10
CA GLY A 7 5.37 20.03 12.03
C GLY A 7 5.64 18.56 12.36
N GLU A 8 6.73 17.98 11.85
CA GLU A 8 7.05 16.56 12.03
C GLU A 8 7.75 16.22 13.36
N GLY A 9 8.20 17.23 14.11
CA GLY A 9 8.83 17.06 15.43
C GLY A 9 10.26 16.49 15.41
N LYS A 10 10.77 16.06 14.25
CA LYS A 10 12.16 15.60 14.05
C LYS A 10 12.67 16.06 12.69
N THR A 11 13.99 16.23 12.57
CA THR A 11 14.66 16.57 11.31
C THR A 11 15.61 15.44 10.92
N ILE A 12 15.60 15.05 9.65
CA ILE A 12 16.45 13.98 9.12
C ILE A 12 17.84 14.56 8.85
N SER A 13 18.81 14.24 9.72
CA SER A 13 20.20 14.73 9.60
C SER A 13 20.95 14.10 8.43
N LYS A 14 20.68 12.83 8.13
CA LYS A 14 21.24 12.10 6.98
C LYS A 14 20.11 11.49 6.18
N LYS A 15 19.80 12.08 5.03
CA LYS A 15 18.74 11.60 4.14
C LYS A 15 19.14 10.25 3.52
N CYS A 16 18.18 9.34 3.41
CA CYS A 16 18.34 8.11 2.64
C CYS A 16 18.47 8.47 1.15
N ALA A 17 19.44 7.87 0.45
CA ALA A 17 19.65 8.14 -0.98
C ALA A 17 18.52 7.58 -1.87
N HIS A 18 17.81 6.55 -1.40
CA HIS A 18 16.76 5.88 -2.18
C HIS A 18 15.39 6.55 -2.01
N CYS A 19 15.03 6.95 -0.79
CA CYS A 19 13.71 7.55 -0.48
C CYS A 19 13.75 9.02 -0.08
N ASN A 20 14.93 9.66 -0.07
CA ASN A 20 15.14 11.08 0.29
C ASN A 20 14.60 11.51 1.67
N GLY A 21 14.30 10.54 2.55
CA GLY A 21 13.72 10.77 3.87
C GLY A 21 12.21 10.55 3.97
N ASP A 22 11.55 10.17 2.87
CA ASP A 22 10.11 9.88 2.86
C ASP A 22 9.76 8.54 3.53
N GLY A 23 10.74 7.64 3.61
CA GLY A 23 10.60 6.33 4.25
C GLY A 23 9.83 5.30 3.43
N ILE A 24 9.55 5.60 2.15
CA ILE A 24 8.92 4.69 1.18
C ILE A 24 9.62 4.81 -0.18
N VAL A 25 9.60 3.73 -0.96
CA VAL A 25 10.06 3.70 -2.35
C VAL A 25 8.98 3.02 -3.20
N LEU A 26 8.90 3.39 -4.48
CA LEU A 26 8.07 2.67 -5.43
C LEU A 26 8.79 1.36 -5.80
N ASP A 27 8.07 0.26 -5.74
CA ASP A 27 8.58 -1.07 -6.08
C ASP A 27 7.47 -1.90 -6.74
N GLU A 28 7.84 -2.93 -7.47
CA GLU A 28 6.92 -3.88 -8.12
C GLU A 28 6.91 -5.20 -7.35
N GLU A 29 5.73 -5.65 -6.91
CA GLU A 29 5.56 -6.92 -6.20
C GLU A 29 4.55 -7.81 -6.93
N VAL A 30 4.90 -9.09 -7.14
CA VAL A 30 3.97 -10.09 -7.68
C VAL A 30 3.14 -10.68 -6.54
N ILE A 31 1.83 -10.46 -6.57
CA ILE A 31 0.90 -10.95 -5.56
C ILE A 31 0.11 -12.14 -6.11
N SER A 32 0.27 -13.31 -5.50
CA SER A 32 -0.51 -14.50 -5.84
C SER A 32 -1.82 -14.52 -5.06
N ILE A 33 -2.95 -14.54 -5.78
CA ILE A 33 -4.29 -14.60 -5.21
C ILE A 33 -4.91 -15.95 -5.57
N LYS A 34 -5.56 -16.59 -4.58
CA LYS A 34 -6.39 -17.76 -4.82
C LYS A 34 -7.84 -17.32 -4.82
N ILE A 35 -8.53 -17.50 -5.93
CA ILE A 35 -9.97 -17.21 -6.04
C ILE A 35 -10.72 -18.44 -5.50
N PRO A 36 -11.41 -18.34 -4.35
CA PRO A 36 -12.17 -19.45 -3.81
C PRO A 36 -13.42 -19.72 -4.67
N ALA A 37 -13.91 -20.97 -4.64
CA ALA A 37 -15.18 -21.29 -5.29
C ALA A 37 -16.33 -20.54 -4.59
N GLY A 38 -17.31 -20.07 -5.37
CA GLY A 38 -18.46 -19.32 -4.86
C GLY A 38 -18.19 -17.84 -4.65
N VAL A 39 -17.15 -17.28 -5.27
CA VAL A 39 -17.12 -15.83 -5.51
C VAL A 39 -18.16 -15.47 -6.57
N GLU A 40 -18.79 -14.32 -6.39
CA GLU A 40 -19.82 -13.77 -7.27
C GLU A 40 -19.45 -12.33 -7.67
N GLU A 41 -20.09 -11.83 -8.72
CA GLU A 41 -20.03 -10.44 -9.17
C GLU A 41 -20.12 -9.43 -8.00
N GLY A 42 -19.20 -8.47 -7.98
CA GLY A 42 -19.18 -7.41 -6.97
C GLY A 42 -18.61 -7.83 -5.61
N MET A 43 -18.22 -9.10 -5.41
CA MET A 43 -17.56 -9.51 -4.18
C MET A 43 -16.18 -8.84 -4.02
N GLN A 44 -15.84 -8.50 -2.78
CA GLN A 44 -14.55 -7.92 -2.44
C GLN A 44 -13.71 -8.91 -1.63
N LEU A 45 -12.49 -9.16 -2.10
CA LEU A 45 -11.46 -9.89 -1.36
C LEU A 45 -10.46 -8.88 -0.79
N SER A 46 -10.04 -9.07 0.45
CA SER A 46 -9.04 -8.23 1.10
C SER A 46 -7.76 -8.99 1.40
N MET A 47 -6.63 -8.35 1.16
CA MET A 47 -5.31 -8.85 1.55
C MET A 47 -4.65 -7.85 2.49
N SER A 48 -4.59 -8.22 3.77
CA SER A 48 -4.06 -7.33 4.80
C SER A 48 -2.57 -7.05 4.62
N GLY A 49 -2.19 -5.77 4.72
CA GLY A 49 -0.80 -5.33 4.66
C GLY A 49 -0.15 -5.36 3.27
N LYS A 50 -0.92 -5.70 2.23
CA LYS A 50 -0.49 -5.73 0.81
C LYS A 50 -0.85 -4.46 0.03
N GLY A 51 -1.43 -3.48 0.70
CA GLY A 51 -1.63 -2.14 0.13
C GLY A 51 -0.39 -1.27 0.29
N ASN A 52 -0.57 0.02 0.00
CA ASN A 52 0.53 0.98 -0.01
C ASN A 52 1.29 1.04 1.33
N ALA A 53 2.62 1.12 1.24
CA ALA A 53 3.47 1.31 2.40
C ALA A 53 3.15 2.65 3.09
N ALA A 54 3.03 2.61 4.42
CA ALA A 54 2.86 3.83 5.18
C ALA A 54 4.21 4.54 5.38
N ARG A 55 4.19 5.87 5.22
CA ARG A 55 5.37 6.70 5.48
C ARG A 55 5.84 6.50 6.93
N ARG A 56 7.16 6.53 7.12
CA ARG A 56 7.81 6.58 8.45
C ARG A 56 7.51 5.40 9.36
N GLY A 57 7.34 4.21 8.80
CA GLY A 57 7.17 2.97 9.58
C GLY A 57 5.77 2.78 10.16
N GLY A 58 4.76 3.43 9.57
CA GLY A 58 3.37 3.06 9.83
C GLY A 58 3.04 1.67 9.29
N VAL A 59 1.84 1.19 9.58
CA VAL A 59 1.34 -0.09 9.06
C VAL A 59 0.93 0.08 7.60
N ASN A 60 1.31 -0.87 6.74
CA ASN A 60 0.87 -0.89 5.36
C ASN A 60 -0.66 -0.94 5.25
N GLY A 61 -1.19 -0.35 4.19
CA GLY A 61 -2.60 -0.51 3.85
C GLY A 61 -2.94 -1.93 3.40
N ASP A 62 -4.19 -2.12 3.02
CA ASP A 62 -4.70 -3.38 2.49
C ASP A 62 -4.90 -3.28 0.98
N LEU A 63 -4.79 -4.41 0.29
CA LEU A 63 -5.17 -4.52 -1.10
C LEU A 63 -6.61 -5.05 -1.15
N LEU A 64 -7.51 -4.26 -1.74
CA LEU A 64 -8.89 -4.64 -2.00
C LEU A 64 -9.02 -5.04 -3.46
N ILE A 65 -9.56 -6.24 -3.69
CA ILE A 65 -9.74 -6.84 -5.01
C ILE A 65 -11.25 -6.95 -5.22
N LEU A 66 -11.78 -6.23 -6.21
CA LEU A 66 -13.16 -6.37 -6.65
C LEU A 66 -13.23 -7.46 -7.73
N VAL A 67 -14.14 -8.41 -7.56
CA VAL A 67 -14.41 -9.46 -8.54
C VAL A 67 -15.45 -8.96 -9.54
N GLU A 68 -15.11 -9.07 -10.82
CA GLU A 68 -16.02 -8.84 -11.95
C GLU A 68 -16.09 -10.15 -12.76
N GLU A 69 -17.29 -10.61 -13.04
CA GLU A 69 -17.60 -11.76 -13.88
C GLU A 69 -17.61 -11.33 -15.35
N GLU A 70 -16.94 -12.10 -16.21
CA GLU A 70 -17.07 -11.93 -17.65
C GLU A 70 -18.37 -12.60 -18.13
N GLU A 71 -19.13 -11.93 -19.00
CA GLU A 71 -20.32 -12.52 -19.60
C GLU A 71 -19.95 -13.72 -20.49
N ASP A 72 -20.62 -14.86 -20.26
CA ASP A 72 -20.54 -16.02 -21.15
C ASP A 72 -21.47 -15.78 -22.37
N PRO A 73 -20.97 -15.84 -23.61
CA PRO A 73 -21.78 -15.59 -24.82
C PRO A 73 -22.89 -16.62 -25.11
#